data_AF-A0A2H3TCF3-F1
#
_entry.id   AF-A0A2H3TCF3-F1
#
_cell.length_a   1.000
_cell.length_b   1.000
_cell.length_c   1.000
_cell.angle_alpha   90.00
_cell.angle_beta   90.00
_cell.angle_gamma   90.00
#
_symmetry.space_group_name_H-M   'P 1'
#
loop_
_entity.id
_entity.type
_entity.pdbx_description
1 polymer ?
#
loop_
_entity_poly.entity_id
_entity_poly.type
_entity_poly.pdbx_seq_one_letter_code
_entity_poly.pdbx_strand_id
1 'polypeptide(L)'
;MLAKHAERTISYASPEDWDSWSNEFKKLAHAYDLWQYINPTDPDPDDPDSGTITPGLDYVPPRRIGELTSEGRAEYEHDIRIYSLKETAYRETKKQEQKLVEFVLKTVSATYQKTSCVTGDRLDKWY
;
A
#
# COMPACT_ATOMS: atom_id res chain seq x y z
N MET A 1 -24.69 8.10 29.75
CA MET A 1 -24.91 6.75 29.19
C MET A 1 -23.91 6.57 28.06
N LEU A 2 -22.81 5.84 28.29
CA LEU A 2 -21.81 5.58 27.27
C LEU A 2 -22.32 4.44 26.39
N ALA A 3 -22.56 4.70 25.11
CA ALA A 3 -22.95 3.67 24.16
C ALA A 3 -21.81 2.65 24.06
N LYS A 4 -22.02 1.46 24.64
CA LYS A 4 -21.19 0.28 24.40
C LYS A 4 -21.32 -0.04 22.91
N HIS A 5 -20.33 0.37 22.12
CA HIS A 5 -20.17 -0.15 20.78
C HIS A 5 -19.80 -1.62 20.98
N ALA A 6 -20.81 -2.48 20.89
CA ALA A 6 -20.58 -3.91 20.85
C ALA A 6 -19.63 -4.15 19.67
N GLU A 7 -18.44 -4.65 19.97
CA GLU A 7 -17.54 -5.23 18.99
C GLU A 7 -18.31 -6.42 18.38
N ARG A 8 -19.12 -6.16 17.35
CA ARG A 8 -19.65 -7.22 16.51
C ARG A 8 -18.44 -7.79 15.79
N THR A 9 -17.93 -8.90 16.31
CA THR A 9 -17.15 -9.87 15.55
C THR A 9 -18.06 -10.38 14.44
N ILE A 10 -18.17 -9.61 13.36
CA ILE A 10 -18.87 -10.04 12.16
C ILE A 10 -17.97 -11.07 11.52
N SER A 11 -18.19 -12.34 11.85
CA SER A 11 -17.57 -13.48 11.18
C SER A 11 -18.46 -13.85 10.00
N TYR A 12 -18.09 -13.38 8.82
CA TYR A 12 -18.75 -13.74 7.57
C TYR A 12 -18.34 -15.16 7.19
N ALA A 13 -19.31 -16.07 7.29
CA ALA A 13 -19.11 -17.51 7.11
C ALA A 13 -20.08 -18.13 6.11
N SER A 14 -21.13 -17.39 5.71
CA SER A 14 -22.16 -17.83 4.78
C SER A 14 -22.02 -17.13 3.42
N PRO A 15 -22.45 -17.75 2.30
CA PRO A 15 -22.46 -17.10 1.00
C PRO A 15 -23.22 -15.77 0.94
N GLU A 16 -24.28 -15.64 1.73
CA GLU A 16 -25.17 -14.46 1.81
C GLU A 16 -24.47 -13.22 2.39
N ASP A 17 -23.36 -13.44 3.10
CA ASP A 17 -22.59 -12.42 3.78
C ASP A 17 -21.59 -11.71 2.87
N TRP A 18 -21.20 -12.35 1.75
CA TRP A 18 -20.06 -11.92 0.94
C TRP A 18 -20.29 -10.61 0.21
N ASP A 19 -21.51 -10.32 -0.23
CA ASP A 19 -21.83 -9.03 -0.88
C ASP A 19 -21.68 -7.87 0.11
N SER A 20 -22.13 -8.06 1.35
CA SER A 20 -21.97 -7.07 2.41
C SER A 20 -20.49 -6.88 2.76
N TRP A 21 -19.76 -7.98 2.92
CA TRP A 21 -18.32 -7.93 3.21
C TRP A 21 -17.52 -7.28 2.09
N SER A 22 -17.77 -7.65 0.83
CA SER A 22 -17.09 -7.09 -0.36
C SER A 22 -17.31 -5.58 -0.45
N ASN A 23 -18.52 -5.10 -0.17
CA ASN A 23 -18.81 -3.67 -0.15
C ASN A 23 -18.06 -2.93 0.96
N GLU A 24 -17.97 -3.48 2.16
CA GLU A 24 -17.21 -2.87 3.26
C GLU A 24 -15.70 -2.89 2.98
N PHE A 25 -15.18 -3.99 2.44
CA PHE A 25 -13.78 -4.09 2.01
C PHE A 25 -13.45 -3.03 0.96
N LYS A 26 -14.29 -2.87 -0.08
CA LYS A 26 -14.15 -1.82 -1.10
C LYS A 26 -14.12 -0.42 -0.50
N LYS A 27 -15.09 -0.10 0.37
CA LYS A 27 -15.16 1.21 1.02
C LYS A 27 -13.89 1.53 1.80
N LEU A 28 -13.39 0.56 2.58
CA LEU A 28 -12.16 0.72 3.35
C LEU A 28 -10.94 0.87 2.43
N ALA A 29 -10.83 0.04 1.39
CA ALA A 29 -9.75 0.11 0.42
C ALA A 29 -9.73 1.45 -0.33
N HIS A 30 -10.88 2.00 -0.71
CA HIS A 30 -10.97 3.35 -1.29
C HIS A 30 -10.62 4.44 -0.27
N ALA A 31 -11.11 4.35 0.97
CA ALA A 31 -10.80 5.32 2.02
C ALA A 31 -9.30 5.35 2.39
N TYR A 32 -8.60 4.24 2.17
CA TYR A 32 -7.16 4.09 2.38
C TYR A 32 -6.32 4.33 1.13
N ASP A 33 -6.96 4.64 0.00
CA ASP A 33 -6.29 4.82 -1.29
C ASP A 33 -5.48 3.58 -1.73
N LEU A 34 -5.96 2.39 -1.34
CA LEU A 34 -5.34 1.10 -1.64
C LEU A 34 -6.00 0.38 -2.80
N TRP A 35 -7.21 0.80 -3.21
CA TRP A 35 -8.01 0.09 -4.20
C TRP A 35 -7.28 -0.10 -5.53
N GLN A 36 -6.51 0.91 -5.98
CA GLN A 36 -5.71 0.85 -7.20
C GLN A 36 -4.66 -0.26 -7.20
N TYR A 37 -4.15 -0.63 -6.01
CA TYR A 37 -3.17 -1.71 -5.86
C TYR A 37 -3.79 -3.10 -5.71
N ILE A 38 -5.08 -3.16 -5.36
CA ILE A 38 -5.84 -4.40 -5.13
C ILE A 38 -6.55 -4.85 -6.40
N ASN A 39 -7.13 -3.92 -7.16
CA ASN A 39 -7.70 -4.21 -8.47
C ASN A 39 -7.21 -3.18 -9.49
N PRO A 40 -6.07 -3.44 -10.16
CA PRO A 40 -5.45 -2.51 -11.09
C PRO A 40 -6.17 -2.41 -12.46
N THR A 41 -7.46 -2.75 -12.54
CA THR A 41 -8.25 -2.64 -13.78
C THR A 41 -8.51 -1.18 -14.18
N ASP A 42 -8.26 -0.23 -13.28
CA ASP A 42 -8.21 1.20 -13.58
C ASP A 42 -6.72 1.63 -13.67
N PRO A 43 -6.08 1.53 -14.84
CA PRO A 43 -4.76 2.13 -15.03
C PRO A 43 -4.88 3.65 -14.83
N ASP A 44 -4.04 4.19 -13.94
CA ASP A 44 -3.84 5.64 -13.83
C ASP A 44 -3.29 6.15 -15.17
N PRO A 45 -4.03 6.99 -15.93
CA PRO A 45 -3.58 7.50 -17.21
C PRO A 45 -2.47 8.56 -17.08
N ASP A 46 -2.11 8.97 -15.86
CA ASP A 46 -1.20 10.09 -15.59
C ASP A 46 0.16 9.68 -14.97
N ASP A 47 0.69 8.47 -15.22
CA ASP A 47 2.11 8.16 -14.96
C ASP A 47 2.97 8.23 -16.26
N PRO A 48 3.42 9.42 -16.68
CA PRO A 48 4.30 9.60 -17.83
C PRO A 48 5.79 9.34 -17.53
N ASP A 49 6.19 8.80 -16.37
CA ASP A 49 7.60 8.64 -16.06
C ASP A 49 7.95 7.34 -15.30
N SER A 50 7.65 6.20 -15.92
CA SER A 50 8.42 4.98 -15.67
C SER A 50 9.76 5.08 -16.42
N GLY A 51 10.61 6.00 -15.96
CA GLY A 51 11.99 6.15 -16.40
C GLY A 51 12.75 4.86 -16.15
N THR A 52 12.79 3.99 -17.16
CA THR A 52 13.69 2.84 -17.18
C THR A 52 15.11 3.39 -17.29
N ILE A 53 15.81 3.51 -16.15
CA ILE A 53 17.26 3.77 -16.17
C ILE A 53 17.91 2.53 -16.77
N THR A 54 18.24 2.61 -18.05
CA THR A 54 19.13 1.68 -18.73
C THR A 54 20.47 1.70 -18.01
N PRO A 55 20.96 0.60 -17.39
CA PRO A 55 22.29 0.60 -16.78
C PRO A 55 23.32 0.44 -17.90
N GLY A 56 23.63 1.56 -18.56
CA GLY A 56 24.64 1.67 -19.59
C GLY A 56 25.84 2.46 -19.09
N LEU A 57 26.92 1.74 -18.76
CA LEU A 57 28.35 2.10 -18.91
C LEU A 57 28.95 3.38 -18.29
N ASP A 58 28.17 4.27 -17.68
CA ASP A 58 28.67 5.59 -17.23
C ASP A 58 28.83 5.71 -15.71
N TYR A 59 29.15 4.61 -15.01
CA TYR A 59 29.25 4.64 -13.54
C TYR A 59 30.38 5.57 -13.07
N VAL A 60 30.00 6.80 -12.71
CA VAL A 60 30.86 7.73 -11.98
C VAL A 60 30.78 7.33 -10.50
N PRO A 61 31.92 7.01 -9.84
CA PRO A 61 31.94 6.73 -8.42
C PRO A 61 31.30 7.89 -7.63
N PRO A 62 30.51 7.61 -6.57
CA PRO A 62 29.91 8.65 -5.75
C PRO A 62 30.97 9.65 -5.27
N ARG A 63 30.88 10.90 -5.75
CA ARG A 63 31.77 11.99 -5.31
C ARG A 63 31.60 12.18 -3.80
N ARG A 64 32.69 12.45 -3.07
CA ARG A 64 32.56 12.73 -1.63
C ARG A 64 31.77 14.02 -1.44
N ILE A 65 30.97 14.13 -0.37
CA ILE A 65 30.18 15.33 -0.04
C ILE A 65 31.00 16.64 -0.08
N GLY A 66 32.30 16.58 0.25
CA GLY A 66 33.23 17.72 0.17
C GLY A 66 33.67 18.11 -1.25
N GLU A 67 33.37 17.31 -2.27
CA GLU A 67 33.74 17.49 -3.68
C GLU A 67 32.56 17.95 -4.56
N LEU A 68 31.34 18.05 -4.01
CA LEU A 68 30.20 18.60 -4.75
C LEU A 68 30.34 20.11 -4.93
N THR A 69 29.99 20.60 -6.12
CA THR A 69 29.75 22.04 -6.35
C THR A 69 28.58 22.50 -5.47
N SER A 70 28.39 23.81 -5.31
CA SER A 70 27.21 24.35 -4.63
C SER A 70 25.90 23.87 -5.27
N GLU A 71 25.91 23.74 -6.60
CA GLU A 71 24.80 23.20 -7.40
C GLU A 71 24.56 21.72 -7.08
N GLY A 72 25.59 20.87 -7.11
CA GLY A 72 25.43 19.45 -6.79
C GLY A 72 24.97 19.19 -5.35
N ARG A 73 25.34 20.04 -4.39
CA ARG A 73 24.78 19.97 -3.02
C ARG A 73 23.28 20.28 -3.00
N ALA A 74 22.84 21.29 -3.75
CA ALA A 74 21.43 21.65 -3.83
C ALA A 74 20.59 20.53 -4.49
N GLU A 75 21.11 19.90 -5.54
CA GLU A 75 20.47 18.72 -6.17
C GLU A 75 20.35 17.55 -5.19
N TYR A 76 21.43 17.21 -4.49
CA TYR A 76 21.40 16.14 -3.48
C TYR A 76 20.39 16.44 -2.36
N GLU A 77 20.35 17.67 -1.85
CA GLU A 77 19.38 18.07 -0.82
C GLU A 77 17.94 17.99 -1.32
N HIS A 78 17.71 18.33 -2.58
CA HIS A 78 16.40 18.21 -3.24
C HIS A 78 16.00 16.73 -3.37
N ASP A 79 16.89 15.88 -3.85
CA ASP A 79 16.63 14.45 -4.03
C ASP A 79 16.41 13.73 -2.70
N ILE A 80 17.20 14.06 -1.68
CA ILE A 80 16.99 13.56 -0.32
C ILE A 80 15.61 13.96 0.20
N ARG A 81 15.17 15.19 -0.04
CA ARG A 81 13.82 15.65 0.35
C ARG A 81 12.73 14.84 -0.36
N ILE A 82 12.85 14.63 -1.67
CA ILE A 82 11.91 13.81 -2.43
C ILE A 82 11.88 12.38 -1.88
N TYR A 83 13.04 11.78 -1.64
CA TYR A 83 13.14 10.44 -1.09
C TYR A 83 12.47 10.33 0.28
N SER A 84 12.74 11.28 1.20
CA SER A 84 12.11 11.28 2.53
C SER A 84 10.58 11.44 2.47
N LEU A 85 10.07 12.22 1.52
CA LEU A 85 8.62 12.34 1.27
C LEU A 85 8.04 11.02 0.77
N LYS A 86 8.67 10.39 -0.23
CA LYS A 86 8.28 9.09 -0.76
C LYS A 86 8.33 7.99 0.30
N GLU A 87 9.37 7.98 1.14
CA GLU A 87 9.51 7.04 2.26
C GLU A 87 8.38 7.22 3.28
N THR A 88 8.02 8.45 3.61
CA THR A 88 6.92 8.74 4.54
C THR A 88 5.58 8.28 3.97
N ALA A 89 5.31 8.57 2.70
CA ALA A 89 4.12 8.11 2.00
C ALA A 89 4.04 6.58 2.00
N TYR A 90 5.13 5.90 1.62
CA TYR A 90 5.21 4.43 1.65
C TYR A 90 4.92 3.85 3.03
N ARG A 91 5.52 4.42 4.09
CA ARG A 91 5.28 3.97 5.47
C ARG A 91 3.82 4.13 5.88
N GLU A 92 3.15 5.20 5.45
CA GLU A 92 1.75 5.42 5.75
C GLU A 92 0.85 4.46 4.97
N THR A 93 1.07 4.28 3.67
CA THR A 93 0.39 3.27 2.84
C THR A 93 0.51 1.88 3.47
N LYS A 94 1.72 1.50 3.94
CA LYS A 94 1.93 0.21 4.61
C LYS A 94 1.14 0.04 5.91
N LYS A 95 0.92 1.11 6.68
CA LYS A 95 0.05 1.05 7.86
C LYS A 95 -1.42 0.85 7.47
N GLN A 96 -1.87 1.53 6.41
CA GLN A 96 -3.26 1.37 5.96
C GLN A 96 -3.49 -0.03 5.38
N GLU A 97 -2.51 -0.57 4.65
CA GLU A 97 -2.52 -1.96 4.15
C GLU A 97 -2.66 -2.94 5.33
N GLN A 98 -1.88 -2.74 6.40
CA GLN A 98 -1.96 -3.57 7.59
C GLN A 98 -3.34 -3.51 8.27
N LYS A 99 -3.98 -2.34 8.34
CA LYS A 99 -5.35 -2.23 8.88
C LYS A 99 -6.36 -3.01 8.05
N LEU A 100 -6.21 -2.99 6.72
CA LEU A 100 -7.08 -3.73 5.82
C LEU A 100 -6.85 -5.25 5.95
N VAL A 101 -5.60 -5.69 6.07
CA VAL A 101 -5.25 -7.08 6.41
C VAL A 101 -5.89 -7.52 7.72
N GLU A 102 -5.77 -6.71 8.78
CA GLU A 102 -6.40 -6.99 10.08
C GLU A 102 -7.92 -7.07 9.99
N PHE A 103 -8.54 -6.21 9.17
CA PHE A 103 -9.98 -6.28 8.91
C PHE A 103 -10.36 -7.62 8.28
N VAL A 104 -9.65 -8.07 7.24
CA VAL A 104 -9.89 -9.38 6.60
C VAL A 104 -9.75 -10.51 7.63
N LEU A 105 -8.65 -10.53 8.38
CA LEU A 105 -8.38 -11.59 9.36
C LEU A 105 -9.34 -11.58 10.57
N LYS A 106 -9.97 -10.45 10.90
CA LYS A 106 -11.00 -10.38 11.96
C LYS A 106 -12.39 -10.77 11.47
N THR A 107 -12.68 -10.57 10.18
CA THR A 107 -14.05 -10.65 9.65
C THR A 107 -14.32 -11.89 8.82
N VAL A 108 -13.30 -12.48 8.19
CA VAL A 108 -13.44 -13.70 7.40
C VAL A 108 -13.29 -14.92 8.31
N SER A 109 -14.07 -15.99 8.09
CA SER A 109 -13.95 -17.21 8.89
C SER A 109 -12.58 -17.89 8.75
N ALA A 110 -12.13 -18.59 9.79
CA ALA A 110 -10.82 -19.26 9.81
C ALA A 110 -10.63 -20.29 8.68
N THR A 111 -11.72 -20.86 8.17
CA THR A 111 -11.69 -21.81 7.04
C THR A 111 -11.24 -21.12 5.77
N TYR A 112 -11.83 -19.96 5.46
CA TYR A 112 -11.48 -19.18 4.27
C TYR A 112 -10.12 -18.49 4.41
N GLN A 113 -9.74 -18.07 5.62
CA GLN A 113 -8.40 -17.52 5.85
C GLN A 113 -7.29 -18.51 5.47
N LYS A 114 -7.45 -19.79 5.82
CA LYS A 114 -6.47 -20.84 5.51
C LYS A 114 -6.32 -21.11 4.02
N THR A 115 -7.39 -20.94 3.24
CA THR A 115 -7.39 -21.24 1.80
C THR A 115 -7.09 -20.02 0.93
N SER A 116 -7.44 -18.82 1.41
CA SER A 116 -7.48 -17.61 0.59
C SER A 116 -6.59 -16.46 1.09
N CYS A 117 -6.16 -16.48 2.36
CA CYS A 117 -5.35 -15.41 2.97
C CYS A 117 -3.95 -15.93 3.34
N VAL A 118 -3.14 -16.27 2.33
CA VAL A 118 -1.77 -16.74 2.56
C VAL A 118 -0.91 -15.59 3.09
N THR A 119 -0.25 -15.82 4.22
CA THR A 119 0.65 -14.83 4.83
C THR A 119 1.78 -14.46 3.86
N GLY A 120 1.91 -13.16 3.57
CA GLY A 120 2.93 -12.63 2.66
C GLY A 120 2.47 -12.47 1.20
N ASP A 121 1.26 -12.95 0.86
CA ASP A 121 0.62 -12.57 -0.39
C ASP A 121 0.10 -11.12 -0.32
N ARG A 122 -0.01 -10.50 -1.50
CA ARG A 122 -0.55 -9.15 -1.65
C ARG A 122 -2.08 -9.17 -1.55
N LEU A 123 -2.66 -8.06 -1.12
CA LEU A 123 -4.13 -7.91 -0.99
C LEU A 123 -4.91 -8.15 -2.29
N ASP A 124 -4.30 -7.93 -3.47
CA ASP A 124 -4.91 -8.27 -4.78
C ASP A 124 -5.18 -9.77 -4.96
N LYS A 125 -4.52 -10.64 -4.20
CA LYS A 125 -4.79 -12.08 -4.23
C LYS A 125 -5.84 -12.53 -3.22
N TRP A 126 -6.15 -11.69 -2.24
CA TRP A 126 -7.09 -12.00 -1.18
C TRP A 126 -8.52 -11.57 -1.53
N TYR A 127 -8.68 -10.76 -2.57
CA TYR A 127 -9.93 -10.20 -3.06
C TYR A 127 -10.21 -10.70 -4.48
#